data_AF-A0A949ZJ66-F1
#
_entry.id   AF-A0A949ZJ66-F1
#
_cell.length_a   1.000
_cell.length_b   1.000
_cell.length_c   1.000
_cell.angle_alpha   90.00
_cell.angle_beta   90.00
_cell.angle_gamma   90.00
#
_symmetry.space_group_name_H-M   'P 1'
#
loop_
_entity.id
_entity.type
_entity.pdbx_description
1 polymer ?
#
loop_
_entity_poly.entity_id
_entity_poly.type
_entity_poly.pdbx_seq_one_letter_code
_entity_poly.pdbx_strand_id
1 'polypeptide(L)'
;MTIRHASDQDLDHLDEVLVALRAIPGLRERRRGNFSKGSKAFLHFHEDTGRYYADVRLTDRFERMPVTSRDERAMFLKRVRAAAADVQSV
;
A
#
# COMPACT_ATOMS: atom_id res chain seq x y z
N MET A 1 -15.16 -15.83 5.28
CA MET A 1 -14.86 -14.39 5.43
C MET A 1 -14.15 -13.96 4.16
N THR A 2 -14.73 -13.02 3.43
CA THR A 2 -14.34 -12.72 2.04
C THR A 2 -13.45 -11.49 2.04
N ILE A 3 -12.13 -11.69 1.93
CA ILE A 3 -11.20 -10.60 1.67
C ILE A 3 -11.47 -10.13 0.24
N ARG A 4 -11.98 -8.91 0.06
CA ARG A 4 -12.22 -8.32 -1.25
C ARG A 4 -11.18 -7.24 -1.51
N HIS A 5 -10.78 -7.08 -2.77
CA HIS A 5 -10.05 -5.88 -3.16
C HIS A 5 -10.87 -4.63 -2.81
N ALA A 6 -10.19 -3.63 -2.25
CA ALA A 6 -10.79 -2.34 -1.96
C ALA A 6 -11.40 -1.76 -3.25
N SER A 7 -12.67 -1.36 -3.18
CA SER A 7 -13.33 -0.68 -4.30
C SER A 7 -12.86 0.77 -4.40
N ASP A 8 -13.23 1.48 -5.48
CA ASP A 8 -12.87 2.89 -5.62
C ASP A 8 -13.45 3.75 -4.47
N GLN A 9 -14.62 3.41 -3.93
CA GLN A 9 -15.22 4.09 -2.78
C GLN A 9 -14.42 3.83 -1.49
N ASP A 10 -13.94 2.60 -1.29
CA ASP A 10 -13.06 2.28 -0.16
C ASP A 10 -11.75 3.04 -0.23
N LEU A 11 -11.22 3.20 -1.44
CA LEU A 11 -10.01 3.94 -1.71
C LEU A 11 -10.18 5.46 -1.52
N ASP A 12 -11.39 6.00 -1.60
CA ASP A 12 -11.67 7.40 -1.24
C ASP A 12 -11.34 7.66 0.25
N HIS A 13 -11.61 6.70 1.14
CA HIS A 13 -11.26 6.81 2.56
C HIS A 13 -9.75 6.73 2.84
N LEU A 14 -8.99 6.24 1.86
CA LEU A 14 -7.54 6.10 1.90
C LEU A 14 -6.84 7.14 1.02
N ASP A 15 -7.54 8.18 0.53
CA ASP A 15 -6.97 9.13 -0.43
C ASP A 15 -5.68 9.78 0.06
N GLU A 16 -5.62 10.19 1.34
CA GLU A 16 -4.40 10.72 1.96
C GLU A 16 -3.22 9.74 1.90
N VAL A 17 -3.50 8.43 2.07
CA VAL A 17 -2.49 7.37 1.97
C VAL A 17 -2.05 7.22 0.52
N LEU A 18 -2.98 7.23 -0.43
CA LEU A 18 -2.68 7.15 -1.87
C LEU A 18 -1.84 8.33 -2.33
N VAL A 19 -2.17 9.56 -1.91
CA VAL A 19 -1.39 10.77 -2.17
C VAL A 19 0.03 10.62 -1.61
N ALA A 20 0.17 10.16 -0.37
CA ALA A 20 1.47 9.95 0.24
C ALA A 20 2.30 8.87 -0.48
N LEU A 21 1.67 7.81 -1.01
CA LEU A 21 2.33 6.76 -1.79
C LEU A 21 2.76 7.26 -3.18
N ARG A 22 1.94 8.08 -3.84
CA ARG A 22 2.27 8.72 -5.13
C ARG A 22 3.48 9.65 -5.02
N ALA A 23 3.71 10.23 -3.85
CA ALA A 23 4.87 11.08 -3.59
C ALA A 23 6.18 10.30 -3.38
N ILE A 24 6.16 8.96 -3.32
CA ILE A 24 7.34 8.14 -3.07
C ILE A 24 8.05 7.83 -4.41
N PRO A 25 9.32 8.24 -4.58
CA PRO A 25 10.08 7.90 -5.78
C PRO A 25 10.21 6.39 -5.97
N GLY A 26 10.05 5.92 -7.20
CA GLY A 26 10.17 4.51 -7.55
C GLY A 26 8.87 3.69 -7.42
N LEU A 27 7.82 4.25 -6.80
CA LEU A 27 6.48 3.67 -6.85
C LEU A 27 5.70 4.24 -8.03
N ARG A 28 5.11 3.35 -8.82
CA ARG A 28 4.21 3.69 -9.92
C ARG A 28 2.84 3.10 -9.67
N GLU A 29 1.85 3.97 -9.54
CA GLU A 29 0.44 3.58 -9.50
C GLU A 29 0.03 3.05 -10.89
N ARG A 30 -0.44 1.80 -10.95
CA ARG A 30 -0.92 1.16 -12.19
C ARG A 30 -2.43 1.27 -12.32
N ARG A 31 -3.11 1.12 -11.19
CA ARG A 31 -4.54 1.32 -11.01
C ARG A 31 -4.73 1.98 -9.65
N ARG A 32 -5.88 2.62 -9.44
CA ARG A 32 -6.20 3.21 -8.13
C ARG A 32 -5.98 2.17 -7.03
N GLY A 33 -5.14 2.48 -6.06
CA GLY A 33 -4.82 1.54 -4.96
C GLY A 33 -3.93 0.35 -5.34
N ASN A 34 -3.34 0.32 -6.53
CA ASN A 34 -2.38 -0.71 -6.93
C ASN A 34 -1.07 -0.06 -7.39
N PHE A 35 0.00 -0.32 -6.64
CA PHE A 35 1.32 0.25 -6.89
C PHE A 35 2.32 -0.85 -7.26
N SER A 36 3.18 -0.51 -8.20
CA SER A 36 4.29 -1.34 -8.67
C SER A 36 5.61 -0.62 -8.43
N LYS A 37 6.66 -1.38 -8.07
CA LYS A 37 8.05 -0.92 -8.03
C LYS A 37 8.75 -1.56 -9.23
N GLY A 38 8.99 -0.78 -10.28
CA GLY A 38 9.49 -1.27 -11.57
C GLY A 38 8.48 -2.18 -12.29
N SER A 39 8.87 -3.44 -12.53
CA SER A 39 8.05 -4.48 -13.17
C SER A 39 7.28 -5.37 -12.18
N LYS A 40 7.52 -5.23 -10.88
CA LYS A 40 6.92 -6.10 -9.85
C LYS A 40 5.78 -5.39 -9.12
N ALA A 41 4.69 -6.12 -8.89
CA ALA A 41 3.64 -5.67 -7.98
C ALA A 41 4.25 -5.44 -6.60
N PHE A 42 3.97 -4.27 -6.03
CA PHE A 42 4.56 -3.83 -4.78
C PHE A 42 3.52 -3.69 -3.69
N LEU A 43 2.35 -3.13 -3.99
CA LEU A 43 1.33 -2.84 -2.98
C LEU A 43 -0.06 -2.86 -3.59
N HIS A 44 -1.01 -3.43 -2.85
CA HIS A 44 -2.43 -3.37 -3.17
C HIS A 44 -3.29 -3.35 -1.89
N PHE A 45 -4.51 -2.83 -1.98
CA PHE A 45 -5.42 -2.71 -0.84
C PHE A 45 -6.55 -3.72 -0.89
N HIS A 46 -6.94 -4.18 0.29
CA HIS A 46 -8.08 -5.03 0.55
C HIS A 46 -8.98 -4.41 1.61
N GLU A 47 -10.25 -4.69 1.51
CA GLU A 47 -11.26 -4.39 2.51
C GLU A 47 -11.81 -5.70 3.08
N ASP A 48 -12.02 -5.71 4.40
CA ASP A 48 -12.63 -6.82 5.12
C ASP A 48 -13.47 -6.28 6.29
N THR A 49 -14.79 -6.24 6.08
CA THR A 49 -15.82 -5.87 7.09
C THR A 49 -15.58 -4.51 7.76
N GLY A 50 -15.30 -3.48 6.97
CA GLY A 50 -15.05 -2.11 7.41
C GLY A 50 -13.61 -1.87 7.88
N ARG A 51 -12.73 -2.87 7.73
CA ARG A 51 -11.29 -2.73 7.98
C ARG A 51 -10.54 -2.74 6.66
N TYR A 52 -9.58 -1.84 6.56
CA TYR A 52 -8.70 -1.72 5.42
C TYR A 52 -7.33 -2.33 5.71
N TYR A 53 -6.85 -3.10 4.75
CA TYR A 53 -5.55 -3.75 4.78
C TYR A 53 -4.79 -3.42 3.51
N ALA A 54 -3.47 -3.29 3.64
CA ALA A 54 -2.56 -3.13 2.53
C ALA A 54 -1.59 -4.31 2.51
N ASP A 55 -1.60 -5.04 1.41
CA ASP A 55 -0.64 -6.11 1.15
C ASP A 55 0.55 -5.48 0.41
N VAL A 56 1.66 -5.29 1.13
CA VAL A 56 2.88 -4.62 0.66
C VAL A 56 4.06 -5.58 0.65
N ARG A 57 4.88 -5.50 -0.39
CA ARG A 57 6.08 -6.33 -0.56
C ARG A 57 7.31 -5.60 -0.02
N LEU A 58 7.51 -5.67 1.30
CA LEU A 58 8.66 -5.05 1.98
C LEU A 58 9.97 -5.84 1.77
N THR A 59 9.85 -7.15 1.57
CA THR A 59 10.95 -8.08 1.27
C THR A 59 10.60 -8.93 0.05
N ASP A 60 10.88 -10.23 0.02
CA ASP A 60 10.46 -11.13 -1.05
C ASP A 60 8.99 -11.55 -0.97
N ARG A 61 8.33 -11.34 0.17
CA ARG A 61 6.93 -11.73 0.41
C ARG A 61 6.03 -10.51 0.62
N PHE A 62 4.76 -10.69 0.31
CA PHE A 62 3.73 -9.73 0.69
C PHE A 62 3.44 -9.85 2.18
N GLU A 63 3.51 -8.71 2.85
CA GLU A 63 3.11 -8.54 4.23
C GLU A 63 1.81 -7.75 4.27
N ARG A 64 0.81 -8.29 4.98
CA ARG A 64 -0.46 -7.61 5.21
C ARG A 64 -0.32 -6.67 6.39
N MET A 65 -0.59 -5.39 6.16
CA MET A 65 -0.60 -4.36 7.19
C MET A 65 -1.98 -3.72 7.30
N PRO A 66 -2.53 -3.53 8.50
CA PRO A 66 -3.75 -2.75 8.64
C PRO A 66 -3.47 -1.27 8.31
N VAL A 67 -4.46 -0.60 7.71
CA VAL A 67 -4.42 0.82 7.34
C VAL A 67 -5.75 1.52 7.67
N THR A 68 -6.50 0.97 8.62
CA THR A 68 -7.84 1.45 8.96
C THR A 68 -7.77 2.77 9.70
N SER A 69 -7.00 2.81 10.79
CA SER A 69 -6.80 3.97 11.65
C SER A 69 -5.64 4.86 11.19
N ARG A 70 -5.60 6.11 11.69
CA ARG A 70 -4.56 7.08 11.34
C ARG A 70 -3.15 6.63 11.77
N ASP A 71 -3.02 6.02 12.94
CA ASP A 71 -1.73 5.53 13.45
C ASP A 71 -1.21 4.35 12.62
N GLU A 72 -2.11 3.44 12.23
CA GLU A 72 -1.80 2.33 11.32
C GLU A 72 -1.33 2.86 9.95
N ARG A 73 -2.03 3.85 9.38
CA ARG A 73 -1.64 4.51 8.12
C ARG A 73 -0.25 5.16 8.23
N ALA A 74 0.04 5.85 9.33
CA ALA A 74 1.33 6.48 9.56
C ALA A 74 2.47 5.45 9.65
N MET A 75 2.26 4.36 10.39
CA MET A 75 3.25 3.28 10.51
C MET A 75 3.45 2.56 9.18
N PHE A 76 2.37 2.31 8.44
CA PHE A 76 2.41 1.75 7.09
C PHE A 76 3.23 2.62 6.13
N LEU A 77 2.95 3.91 6.04
CA LEU A 77 3.69 4.83 5.18
C LEU A 77 5.18 4.90 5.55
N LYS A 78 5.52 4.85 6.84
CA LYS A 78 6.92 4.80 7.29
C LYS A 78 7.63 3.55 6.76
N ARG A 79 7.00 2.38 6.83
CA ARG A 79 7.59 1.12 6.31
C ARG A 79 7.69 1.11 4.79
N VAL A 80 6.65 1.58 4.09
CA VAL A 80 6.66 1.67 2.63
C VAL A 80 7.77 2.60 2.15
N ARG A 81 7.94 3.76 2.78
CA ARG A 81 9.03 4.69 2.47
C ARG A 81 10.40 4.06 2.67
N ALA A 82 10.60 3.34 3.77
CA ALA A 82 11.84 2.62 4.01
C ALA A 82 12.11 1.56 2.92
N ALA A 83 11.13 0.73 2.57
CA ALA A 83 11.27 -0.30 1.54
C ALA A 83 11.39 0.26 0.11
N ALA A 84 10.85 1.45 -0.14
CA ALA A 84 10.99 2.14 -1.42
C ALA A 84 12.37 2.81 -1.55
N ALA A 85 12.86 3.43 -0.47
CA ALA A 85 14.18 4.03 -0.38
C ALA A 85 15.32 3.00 -0.30
N ASP A 86 15.02 1.78 0.15
CA ASP A 86 15.90 0.62 0.04
C ASP A 86 16.01 0.22 -1.44
N VAL A 87 16.82 1.00 -2.12
CA VAL A 87 17.41 0.72 -3.42
C VAL A 87 18.63 -0.16 -3.11
N GLN A 88 18.46 -1.48 -3.17
CA GLN A 88 19.54 -2.35 -3.65
C GLN A 88 20.13 -1.66 -4.90
N SER A 89 21.35 -1.11 -4.97
CA SER A 89 22.58 -1.42 -4.24
C SER A 89 22.83 -2.92 -4.15
N VAL A 90 22.71 -3.60 -5.29
CA VAL A 90 23.52 -4.74 -5.71
C VAL A 90 23.35 -4.94 -7.21
#